data_AF-A0A453Q221-F1
#
_entry.id   AF-A0A453Q221-F1
#
_cell.length_a   1.000
_cell.length_b   1.000
_cell.length_c   1.000
_cell.angle_alpha   90.00
_cell.angle_beta   90.00
_cell.angle_gamma   90.00
#
_symmetry.space_group_name_H-M   'P 1'
#
loop_
_entity.id
_entity.type
_entity.pdbx_description
1 polymer ?
#
loop_
_entity_poly.entity_id
_entity_poly.type
_entity_poly.pdbx_seq_one_letter_code
_entity_poly.pdbx_strand_id
1 'polypeptide(L)' 'MCILAGDFNLIARAADKSNPNINRRLMAAFRAFINELQLKDLYLHGRRYTWSNGQQNATMVKLDRVLFNE' A
#
# COMPACT_ATOMS: atom_id res chain seq x y z
N MET A 1 21.53 1.33 1.61
CA MET A 1 20.34 2.02 2.12
C MET A 1 19.69 2.89 1.04
N CYS A 2 18.55 2.45 0.49
CA CYS A 2 17.70 3.22 -0.41
C CYS A 2 16.35 3.49 0.26
N ILE A 3 15.75 4.65 -0.01
CA ILE A 3 14.39 5.00 0.42
C ILE A 3 13.54 5.25 -0.83
N LEU A 4 12.40 4.59 -0.90
CA LEU A 4 11.38 4.75 -1.92
C LEU A 4 10.11 5.27 -1.24
N ALA A 5 9.81 6.56 -1.43
CA ALA A 5 8.63 7.20 -0.86
C ALA A 5 7.74 7.74 -1.98
N GLY A 6 6.44 7.48 -1.90
CA GLY A 6 5.50 8.02 -2.87
C GLY A 6 4.15 7.32 -2.88
N ASP A 7 3.33 7.71 -3.85
CA ASP A 7 2.07 7.06 -4.19
C ASP A 7 2.36 5.93 -5.18
N PHE A 8 2.13 4.69 -4.74
CA PHE A 8 2.34 3.50 -5.56
C PHE A 8 1.09 3.11 -6.36
N ASN A 9 -0.08 3.65 -6.00
CA ASN A 9 -1.38 3.23 -6.51
C ASN A 9 -1.62 1.70 -6.41
N LEU A 10 -1.00 1.04 -5.43
CA LEU A 10 -1.02 -0.41 -5.22
C LEU A 10 -1.20 -0.75 -3.73
N ILE A 11 -1.92 -1.84 -3.45
CA ILE A 11 -2.09 -2.36 -2.10
C ILE A 11 -1.22 -3.59 -1.86
N ALA A 12 -0.58 -3.66 -0.69
CA ALA A 12 0.24 -4.80 -0.29
C ALA A 12 -0.57 -5.85 0.50
N ARG A 13 -1.68 -5.47 1.13
CA ARG A 13 -2.55 -6.35 1.92
C ARG A 13 -4.01 -6.08 1.61
N ALA A 14 -4.86 -7.09 1.77
CA ALA A 14 -6.30 -6.89 1.61
C ALA A 14 -6.88 -5.84 2.59
N ALA A 15 -6.33 -5.78 3.81
CA ALA A 15 -6.72 -4.80 4.83
C ALA A 15 -6.37 -3.34 4.48
N ASP A 16 -5.54 -3.12 3.45
CA ASP A 16 -5.16 -1.80 2.96
C ASP A 16 -6.24 -1.18 2.05
N LYS A 17 -7.36 -1.89 1.80
CA LYS A 17 -8.57 -1.37 1.15
C LYS A 17 -9.79 -1.63 2.04
N SER A 18 -10.73 -0.68 2.09
CA SER A 18 -11.92 -0.79 2.96
C SER A 18 -13.00 -1.77 2.46
N ASN A 19 -12.83 -2.33 1.25
CA ASN A 19 -13.80 -3.21 0.63
C ASN A 19 -13.10 -4.41 -0.06
N PRO A 20 -13.84 -5.49 -0.38
CA PRO A 20 -13.24 -6.72 -0.92
C PRO A 20 -12.89 -6.65 -2.42
N ASN A 21 -13.21 -5.54 -3.11
CA ASN A 21 -12.92 -5.38 -4.54
C ASN A 21 -11.42 -5.11 -4.76
N ILE A 22 -10.62 -6.20 -4.75
CA ILE A 22 -9.16 -6.16 -4.73
C ILE A 22 -8.61 -6.93 -5.93
N ASN A 23 -7.68 -6.32 -6.67
CA ASN A 23 -6.89 -7.01 -7.67
C ASN A 23 -5.78 -7.84 -7.01
N ARG A 24 -6.06 -9.12 -6.76
CA ARG A 24 -5.13 -10.04 -6.07
C ARG A 24 -3.84 -10.28 -6.86
N ARG A 25 -3.89 -10.23 -8.20
CA ARG A 25 -2.71 -10.41 -9.05
C ARG A 25 -1.72 -9.26 -8.89
N LEU A 26 -2.21 -8.01 -8.94
CA LEU A 26 -1.37 -6.83 -8.71
C LEU A 26 -0.84 -6.76 -7.28
N MET A 27 -1.67 -7.11 -6.29
CA MET A 27 -1.22 -7.22 -4.90
C MET A 27 -0.09 -8.24 -4.74
N ALA A 28 -0.21 -9.41 -5.37
CA ALA A 28 0.83 -10.44 -5.34
C ALA A 28 2.12 -9.95 -6.02
N ALA A 29 2.02 -9.31 -7.19
CA ALA A 29 3.17 -8.74 -7.87
C ALA A 29 3.87 -7.65 -7.04
N PHE A 30 3.11 -6.76 -6.41
CA PHE A 30 3.68 -5.72 -5.56
C PHE A 30 4.38 -6.29 -4.32
N ARG A 31 3.80 -7.33 -3.70
CA ARG A 31 4.46 -8.06 -2.60
C ARG A 31 5.72 -8.78 -3.06
N ALA A 32 5.72 -9.37 -4.25
CA ALA A 32 6.90 -9.99 -4.82
C ALA A 32 8.03 -8.98 -5.02
N PHE A 33 7.72 -7.79 -5.56
CA PHE A 33 8.67 -6.67 -5.69
C PHE A 33 9.26 -6.24 -4.35
N ILE A 34 8.42 -6.05 -3.32
CA ILE A 34 8.86 -5.70 -1.96
C ILE A 34 9.82 -6.77 -1.42
N ASN A 35 9.48 -8.04 -1.59
CA ASN A 35 10.28 -9.16 -1.10
C ASN A 35 11.60 -9.32 -1.88
N GLU A 36 11.59 -9.22 -3.20
CA GLU A 36 12.77 -9.36 -4.06
C GLU A 36 13.84 -8.33 -3.71
N LEU A 37 13.41 -7.08 -3.47
CA LEU A 37 14.29 -5.98 -3.11
C LEU A 37 14.57 -5.86 -1.61
N GLN A 38 14.07 -6.81 -0.80
CA GLN A 38 14.19 -6.83 0.66
C GLN A 38 13.75 -5.51 1.31
N LEU A 39 12.68 -4.92 0.79
CA LEU A 39 12.14 -3.65 1.26
C LEU A 39 11.28 -3.85 2.51
N LYS A 40 11.41 -2.92 3.45
CA LYS A 40 10.60 -2.80 4.66
C LYS A 40 9.61 -1.64 4.46
N ASP A 41 8.33 -1.86 4.80
CA ASP A 41 7.29 -0.81 4.79
C ASP A 41 7.32 -0.08 6.13
N LEU A 42 7.68 1.21 6.10
CA LEU A 42 7.69 2.05 7.28
C LEU A 42 6.24 2.26 7.77
N TYR A 43 5.99 1.83 9.00
CA TYR A 43 4.67 1.97 9.59
C TYR A 43 4.36 3.44 9.89
N LEU A 44 3.34 3.98 9.22
CA LEU A 44 2.81 5.31 9.50
C LEU A 44 1.76 5.22 10.62
N HIS A 45 2.12 5.64 11.83
CA HIS A 45 1.20 5.68 12.96
C HIS A 45 -0.02 6.57 12.67
N GLY A 46 -1.21 6.10 13.05
CA GLY A 46 -2.44 6.90 13.04
C GLY A 46 -3.16 7.01 11.69
N ARG A 47 -2.62 6.49 10.58
CA ARG A 47 -3.27 6.55 9.26
C ARG A 47 -3.37 5.18 8.61
N ARG A 48 -4.54 4.53 8.75
CA ARG A 48 -4.83 3.24 8.12
C ARG A 48 -4.96 3.32 6.59
N TYR A 49 -5.47 4.45 6.10
CA TYR A 49 -5.68 4.74 4.68
C TYR A 49 -5.10 6.12 4.37
N THR A 50 -4.72 6.33 3.11
CA THR A 50 -4.09 7.59 2.64
C THR A 50 -4.89 8.26 1.53
N TRP A 51 -5.83 7.53 0.91
CA TRP A 51 -6.72 8.03 -0.12
C TRP A 51 -8.18 7.63 0.13
N SER A 52 -9.11 8.48 -0.30
CA SER A 52 -10.55 8.17 -0.37
C SER A 52 -11.14 8.64 -1.69
N ASN A 53 -12.19 7.95 -2.17
CA ASN A 53 -12.86 8.32 -3.42
C ASN A 53 -13.84 9.51 -3.31
N GLY A 54 -13.96 10.14 -2.13
CA GLY A 54 -14.81 11.32 -1.91
C GLY A 54 -16.32 11.07 -2.00
N GLN A 55 -16.77 9.81 -2.02
CA GLN A 55 -18.20 9.46 -2.08
C GLN A 55 -18.82 9.37 -0.67
N GLN A 56 -20.15 9.45 -0.59
CA GLN A 56 -20.90 9.30 0.68
C GLN A 56 -20.55 7.98 1.39
N ASN A 57 -20.46 6.88 0.64
CA ASN A 57 -19.94 5.60 1.11
C ASN A 57 -18.50 5.42 0.63
N ALA A 58 -17.57 6.08 1.32
CA ALA A 58 -16.20 6.21 0.86
C ALA A 58 -15.47 4.85 0.77
N THR A 59 -14.84 4.60 -0.38
CA THR A 59 -13.77 3.61 -0.47
C THR A 59 -12.48 4.23 0.01
N MET A 60 -11.83 3.62 1.01
CA MET A 60 -10.58 4.09 1.58
C MET A 60 -9.46 3.10 1.24
N VAL A 61 -8.29 3.62 0.86
CA VAL A 61 -7.15 2.82 0.40
C VAL A 61 -5.83 3.38 0.94
N LYS A 62 -4.88 2.52 1.32
CA LYS A 62 -3.48 2.89 1.61
C LYS A 62 -2.64 2.77 0.34
N LEU A 63 -2.41 3.89 -0.33
CA LEU A 63 -1.65 3.99 -1.58
C LEU A 63 -0.25 4.58 -1.38
N ASP A 64 -0.11 5.50 -0.44
CA ASP A 64 1.17 6.12 -0.10
C ASP A 64 1.97 5.23 0.85
N ARG A 65 3.25 5.03 0.54
CA ARG A 65 4.17 4.23 1.36
C ARG A 65 5.56 4.84 1.37
N VAL A 66 6.30 4.51 2.43
CA VAL A 66 7.75 4.71 2.50
C VAL A 66 8.36 3.32 2.66
N LEU A 67 9.08 2.88 1.65
CA LEU A 67 9.78 1.60 1.60
C LEU A 67 11.28 1.84 1.74
N PHE A 68 11.99 1.01 2.48
CA PHE A 68 13.43 1.15 2.68
C PHE A 68 14.12 -0.21 2.81
N ASN A 69 15.39 -0.29 2.44
CA ASN A 69 16.24 -1.46 2.71
C ASN A 69 17.58 -1.00 3.32
N GLU A 70 18.28 -1.95 3.96
CA GLU A 70 19.62 -1.75 4.55
C GLU A 70 20.70 -1.67 3.47
#